data_AF-Q8CYF4-F1
#
_entry.id   AF-Q8CYF4-F1
#
_cell.length_a   1.000
_cell.length_b   1.000
_cell.length_c   1.000
_cell.angle_alpha   90.00
_cell.angle_beta   90.00
_cell.angle_gamma   90.00
#
_symmetry.space_group_name_H-M   'P 1'
#
loop_
_entity.id
_entity.type
_entity.pdbx_description
1 polymer ?
#
loop_
_entity_poly.entity_id
_entity_poly.type
_entity_poly.pdbx_seq_one_letter_code
_entity_poly.pdbx_strand_id
1 'polypeptide(L)'
;MKIPLLTFARHKFVYVLLTLLFLALVYRDVLMTYFFFDIHAPDLAKFDGQAIKNDLLKSALDFRILQFNLGFYQSFIIPIIIVLLGFQYIELKNKVLRLSIGREVSYQGLKRKLTLQVASIPCLIYLVTVLIIAIITYFFGTFSPLGWNSLFSDGSGLQRLLDGEIKSYLFFTCVLLIGIFINAIYFLQIVDYVGNVTRSAITYLMFLWLGSMLLYSALPYYMVPMTSLMQASYGDVSLMKLFTPYILYIVPYMVLEKYEDNV
;
A
#
# COMPACT_ATOMS: atom_id res chain seq x y z
N MET A 1 -16.72 17.61 17.47
CA MET A 1 -16.55 16.23 17.97
C MET A 1 -15.15 15.72 17.59
N LYS A 2 -14.28 15.41 18.56
CA LYS A 2 -13.06 14.64 18.25
C LYS A 2 -13.52 13.20 18.06
N ILE A 3 -13.36 12.63 16.87
CA ILE A 3 -13.53 11.20 16.66
C ILE A 3 -12.24 10.58 17.24
N PRO A 4 -12.27 9.93 18.41
CA PRO A 4 -11.05 9.39 18.98
C PRO A 4 -10.51 8.32 18.04
N LEU A 5 -9.21 8.38 17.71
CA LEU A 5 -8.55 7.31 16.96
C LEU A 5 -8.72 5.93 17.65
N LEU A 6 -8.96 5.94 18.96
CA LEU A 6 -9.32 4.75 19.71
C LEU A 6 -10.64 4.10 19.29
N THR A 7 -11.62 4.81 18.70
CA THR A 7 -12.89 4.18 18.26
C THR A 7 -12.69 3.21 17.07
N PHE A 8 -11.58 3.29 16.35
CA PHE A 8 -11.17 2.28 15.36
C PHE A 8 -10.81 0.93 16.03
N ALA A 9 -10.90 0.83 17.37
CA ALA A 9 -10.48 -0.31 18.18
C ALA A 9 -11.18 -1.64 17.92
N ARG A 10 -12.43 -1.65 17.43
CA ARG A 10 -13.25 -2.87 17.45
C ARG A 10 -12.60 -4.04 16.69
N HIS A 11 -11.79 -3.74 15.68
CA HIS A 11 -11.04 -4.74 14.89
C HIS A 11 -9.53 -4.51 14.91
N LYS A 12 -8.98 -3.89 15.97
CA LYS A 12 -7.52 -3.68 16.14
C LYS A 12 -6.71 -4.93 15.88
N PHE A 13 -7.17 -6.07 16.42
CA PHE A 13 -6.48 -7.35 16.27
C PHE A 13 -6.37 -7.77 14.81
N VAL A 14 -7.39 -7.50 13.99
CA VAL A 14 -7.38 -7.86 12.56
C VAL A 14 -6.30 -7.07 11.82
N TYR A 15 -6.17 -5.76 12.09
CA TYR A 15 -5.13 -4.95 11.44
C TYR A 15 -3.73 -5.35 11.90
N VAL A 16 -3.55 -5.60 13.20
CA VAL A 16 -2.26 -6.11 13.73
C VAL A 16 -1.91 -7.45 13.07
N LEU A 17 -2.86 -8.37 12.99
CA LEU A 17 -2.66 -9.67 12.35
C LEU A 17 -2.32 -9.53 10.86
N LEU A 18 -2.99 -8.64 10.13
CA LEU A 18 -2.70 -8.37 8.72
C LEU A 18 -1.33 -7.71 8.53
N THR A 19 -0.92 -6.81 9.42
CA THR A 19 0.44 -6.23 9.39
C THR A 19 1.51 -7.29 9.68
N LEU A 20 1.27 -8.20 10.64
CA LEU A 20 2.17 -9.31 10.92
C LEU A 20 2.24 -10.29 9.74
N LEU A 21 1.10 -10.61 9.13
CA LEU A 21 1.05 -11.44 7.91
C LEU A 21 1.82 -10.76 6.77
N PHE A 22 1.65 -9.45 6.59
CA PHE A 22 2.36 -8.69 5.58
C PHE A 22 3.88 -8.74 5.79
N LEU A 23 4.34 -8.53 7.03
CA LEU A 23 5.75 -8.69 7.39
C LEU A 23 6.22 -10.13 7.15
N ALA A 24 5.47 -11.14 7.55
CA ALA A 24 5.83 -12.54 7.33
C ALA A 24 5.98 -12.88 5.84
N LEU A 25 5.13 -12.30 4.97
CA LEU A 25 5.26 -12.45 3.52
C LEU A 25 6.51 -11.74 2.97
N VAL A 26 6.77 -10.50 3.41
CA VAL A 26 7.96 -9.75 2.99
C VAL A 26 9.25 -10.47 3.40
N TYR A 27 9.27 -11.03 4.60
CA TYR A 27 10.39 -11.79 5.17
C TYR A 27 10.34 -13.29 4.86
N ARG A 28 9.49 -13.74 3.91
CA ARG A 28 9.28 -15.15 3.63
C ARG A 28 10.58 -15.91 3.44
N ASP A 29 11.49 -15.41 2.59
CA ASP A 29 12.73 -16.13 2.27
C ASP A 29 13.70 -16.17 3.46
N VAL A 30 13.70 -15.13 4.30
CA VAL A 30 14.44 -15.09 5.58
C VAL A 30 13.89 -16.15 6.53
N LEU A 31 12.56 -16.20 6.71
CA LEU A 31 11.90 -17.18 7.58
C LEU A 31 12.15 -18.61 7.08
N MET A 32 12.03 -18.83 5.77
CA MET A 32 12.25 -20.14 5.16
C MET A 32 13.70 -20.61 5.35
N THR A 33 14.66 -19.74 5.09
CA THR A 33 16.09 -20.05 5.28
C THR A 33 16.42 -20.28 6.76
N TYR A 34 15.85 -19.48 7.67
CA TYR A 34 16.13 -19.62 9.09
C TYR A 34 15.63 -20.95 9.64
N PHE A 35 14.39 -21.33 9.33
CA PHE A 35 13.74 -22.51 9.91
C PHE A 35 14.00 -23.81 9.15
N PHE A 36 14.14 -23.77 7.81
CA PHE A 36 14.17 -24.99 6.99
C PHE A 36 15.51 -25.24 6.28
N PHE A 37 16.47 -24.32 6.34
CA PHE A 37 17.79 -24.61 5.77
C PHE A 37 18.54 -25.63 6.64
N ASP A 38 18.81 -26.79 6.04
CA ASP A 38 19.54 -27.90 6.66
C ASP A 38 21.05 -27.75 6.43
N ILE A 39 21.78 -27.48 7.51
CA ILE A 39 23.24 -27.36 7.49
C ILE A 39 23.95 -28.71 7.36
N HIS A 40 23.23 -29.83 7.54
CA HIS A 40 23.75 -31.19 7.45
C HIS A 40 23.33 -31.90 6.17
N ALA A 41 22.82 -31.16 5.20
CA ALA A 41 22.45 -31.70 3.90
C ALA A 41 23.66 -32.41 3.23
N PRO A 42 23.48 -33.60 2.62
CA PRO A 42 24.60 -34.39 2.10
C PRO A 42 25.46 -33.69 1.04
N ASP A 43 24.88 -32.77 0.28
CA ASP A 43 25.54 -31.93 -0.72
C ASP A 43 26.45 -30.86 -0.08
N LEU A 44 26.14 -30.44 1.15
CA LEU A 44 26.95 -29.51 1.94
C LEU A 44 28.04 -30.18 2.76
N ALA A 45 28.18 -31.51 2.72
CA ALA A 45 29.11 -32.26 3.57
C ALA A 45 30.59 -31.83 3.48
N LYS A 46 30.99 -31.16 2.38
CA LYS A 46 32.35 -30.63 2.17
C LYS A 46 32.49 -29.13 2.44
N PHE A 47 31.40 -28.47 2.81
CA PHE A 47 31.33 -27.03 3.01
C PHE A 47 30.94 -26.71 4.45
N ASP A 48 31.19 -25.47 4.86
CA ASP A 48 30.63 -24.95 6.10
C ASP A 48 29.17 -24.54 5.87
N GLY A 49 28.25 -25.48 6.10
CA GLY A 49 26.81 -25.26 5.94
C GLY A 49 26.28 -24.10 6.79
N GLN A 50 26.90 -23.80 7.94
CA GLN A 50 26.49 -22.69 8.79
C GLN A 50 26.91 -21.34 8.18
N ALA A 51 28.11 -21.26 7.60
CA ALA A 51 28.53 -20.07 6.87
C ALA A 51 27.61 -19.78 5.68
N ILE A 52 27.27 -20.82 4.90
CA ILE A 52 26.34 -20.70 3.76
C ILE A 52 24.96 -20.23 4.22
N LYS A 53 24.42 -20.80 5.30
CA LYS A 53 23.13 -20.36 5.87
C LYS A 53 23.16 -18.87 6.24
N ASN A 54 24.24 -18.40 6.86
CA ASN A 54 24.38 -17.01 7.26
C ASN A 54 24.47 -16.07 6.04
N ASP A 55 25.17 -16.46 4.98
CA ASP A 55 25.27 -15.69 3.74
C ASP A 55 23.91 -15.60 3.03
N LEU A 56 23.16 -16.71 2.97
CA LEU A 56 21.79 -16.72 2.43
C LEU A 56 20.85 -15.83 3.24
N LEU A 57 20.92 -15.89 4.58
CA LEU A 57 20.13 -15.01 5.46
C LEU A 57 20.48 -13.54 5.23
N LYS A 58 21.77 -13.20 5.12
CA LYS A 58 22.22 -11.83 4.87
C LYS A 58 21.76 -11.32 3.50
N SER A 59 21.82 -12.17 2.48
CA SER A 59 21.30 -11.87 1.15
C SER A 59 19.78 -11.64 1.17
N ALA A 60 19.02 -12.54 1.81
CA ALA A 60 17.57 -12.39 1.94
C ALA A 60 17.15 -11.18 2.79
N LEU A 61 18.03 -10.73 3.70
CA LEU A 61 17.89 -9.50 4.48
C LEU A 61 18.39 -8.24 3.76
N ASP A 62 18.84 -8.31 2.49
CA ASP A 62 19.18 -7.12 1.71
C ASP A 62 17.94 -6.21 1.60
N PHE A 63 18.12 -4.94 1.93
CA PHE A 63 17.05 -3.97 1.92
C PHE A 63 16.33 -3.89 0.57
N ARG A 64 17.05 -4.03 -0.55
CA ARG A 64 16.45 -3.99 -1.90
C ARG A 64 15.54 -5.18 -2.15
N ILE A 65 15.93 -6.37 -1.69
CA ILE A 65 15.09 -7.58 -1.80
C ILE A 65 13.82 -7.41 -0.96
N LEU A 66 13.95 -6.93 0.28
CA LEU A 66 12.79 -6.70 1.14
C LEU A 66 11.87 -5.59 0.61
N GLN A 67 12.42 -4.52 0.02
CA GLN A 67 11.63 -3.48 -0.64
C GLN A 67 10.93 -3.99 -1.90
N PHE A 68 11.57 -4.85 -2.69
CA PHE A 68 10.92 -5.50 -3.82
C PHE A 68 9.75 -6.38 -3.35
N ASN A 69 9.97 -7.22 -2.34
CA ASN A 69 8.93 -8.07 -1.75
C ASN A 69 7.79 -7.21 -1.17
N LEU A 70 8.11 -6.11 -0.51
CA LEU A 70 7.12 -5.13 -0.03
C LEU A 70 6.27 -4.59 -1.19
N GLY A 71 6.91 -4.12 -2.26
CA GLY A 71 6.23 -3.62 -3.46
C GLY A 71 5.31 -4.65 -4.13
N PHE A 72 5.71 -5.92 -4.12
CA PHE A 72 4.88 -7.01 -4.62
C PHE A 72 3.66 -7.27 -3.71
N TYR A 73 3.89 -7.58 -2.43
CA TYR A 73 2.82 -8.00 -1.52
C TYR A 73 1.88 -6.87 -1.11
N GLN A 74 2.33 -5.60 -1.11
CA GLN A 74 1.46 -4.46 -0.81
C GLN A 74 0.28 -4.37 -1.77
N SER A 75 0.49 -4.75 -3.03
CA SER A 75 -0.49 -4.64 -4.11
C SER A 75 -1.68 -5.61 -3.93
N PHE A 76 -1.56 -6.55 -2.99
CA PHE A 76 -2.63 -7.46 -2.58
C PHE A 76 -3.11 -7.17 -1.17
N ILE A 77 -2.19 -7.02 -0.21
CA ILE A 77 -2.53 -6.86 1.21
C ILE A 77 -3.15 -5.49 1.49
N ILE A 78 -2.65 -4.40 0.90
CA ILE A 78 -3.19 -3.06 1.14
C ILE A 78 -4.64 -2.93 0.64
N PRO A 79 -5.01 -3.38 -0.58
CA PRO A 79 -6.42 -3.41 -1.00
C PRO A 79 -7.33 -4.19 -0.06
N ILE A 80 -6.86 -5.33 0.49
CA ILE A 80 -7.62 -6.11 1.48
C ILE A 80 -7.84 -5.30 2.77
N ILE A 81 -6.79 -4.63 3.27
CA ILE A 81 -6.89 -3.76 4.45
C ILE A 81 -7.89 -2.62 4.20
N ILE A 82 -7.83 -1.99 3.02
CA ILE A 82 -8.75 -0.91 2.61
C ILE A 82 -10.19 -1.41 2.62
N VAL A 83 -10.46 -2.58 2.05
CA VAL A 83 -11.80 -3.19 2.05
C VAL A 83 -12.32 -3.41 3.48
N LEU A 84 -11.49 -3.95 4.37
CA LEU A 84 -11.87 -4.21 5.75
C LEU A 84 -12.15 -2.92 6.54
N LEU A 85 -11.46 -1.82 6.20
CA LEU A 85 -11.74 -0.49 6.75
C LEU A 85 -13.11 0.05 6.32
N GLY A 86 -13.67 -0.39 5.20
CA GLY A 86 -15.02 -0.01 4.76
C GLY A 86 -16.11 -0.39 5.77
N PHE A 87 -15.97 -1.54 6.42
CA PHE A 87 -16.90 -1.98 7.48
C PHE A 87 -16.84 -1.05 8.69
N GLN A 88 -15.63 -0.65 9.09
CA GLN A 88 -15.44 0.31 10.17
C GLN A 88 -15.94 1.70 9.79
N TYR A 89 -15.70 2.13 8.55
CA TYR A 89 -16.18 3.40 8.04
C TYR A 89 -17.69 3.51 8.14
N ILE A 90 -18.46 2.53 7.65
CA ILE A 90 -19.93 2.55 7.77
C ILE A 90 -20.37 2.58 9.23
N GLU A 91 -19.75 1.78 10.11
CA GLU A 91 -20.13 1.76 11.53
C GLU A 91 -19.89 3.13 12.19
N LEU A 92 -18.74 3.75 11.93
CA LEU A 92 -18.40 5.07 12.45
C LEU A 92 -19.25 6.17 11.84
N LYS A 93 -19.53 6.10 10.53
CA LYS A 93 -20.41 7.03 9.80
C LYS A 93 -21.79 7.04 10.45
N ASN A 94 -22.37 5.86 10.66
CA ASN A 94 -23.69 5.71 11.28
C ASN A 94 -23.72 6.16 12.75
N LYS A 95 -22.63 6.01 13.50
CA LYS A 95 -22.56 6.46 14.90
C LYS A 95 -22.35 7.97 15.04
N VAL A 96 -21.45 8.53 14.23
CA VAL A 96 -21.01 9.93 14.36
C VAL A 96 -21.94 10.88 13.62
N LEU A 97 -22.43 10.50 12.43
CA LEU A 97 -23.19 11.40 11.57
C LEU A 97 -24.70 11.35 11.80
N ARG A 98 -25.23 10.35 12.52
CA ARG A 98 -26.67 10.22 12.78
C ARG A 98 -27.30 11.48 13.39
N LEU A 99 -26.57 12.20 14.23
CA LEU A 99 -27.04 13.44 14.87
C LEU A 99 -26.88 14.69 14.00
N SER A 100 -26.15 14.60 12.89
CA SER A 100 -25.92 15.70 11.94
C SER A 100 -26.79 15.61 10.69
N ILE A 101 -27.61 14.56 10.56
CA ILE A 101 -28.61 14.43 9.50
C ILE A 101 -29.54 15.65 9.55
N GLY A 102 -29.75 16.30 8.40
CA GLY A 102 -30.51 17.55 8.27
C GLY A 102 -29.70 18.84 8.43
N ARG A 103 -28.41 18.76 8.80
CA ARG A 103 -27.48 19.91 8.81
C ARG A 103 -26.38 19.72 7.76
N GLU A 104 -26.72 19.97 6.50
CA GLU A 104 -25.89 19.64 5.32
C GLU A 104 -24.41 20.01 5.47
N VAL A 105 -24.09 21.28 5.79
CA VAL A 105 -22.70 21.76 5.95
C VAL A 105 -21.96 21.01 7.07
N SER A 106 -22.63 20.74 8.19
CA SER A 106 -22.02 20.01 9.32
C SER A 106 -21.85 18.53 9.00
N TYR A 107 -22.81 17.92 8.29
CA TYR A 107 -22.76 16.53 7.87
C TYR A 107 -21.60 16.28 6.91
N GLN A 108 -21.52 17.06 5.82
CA GLN A 108 -20.46 16.92 4.82
C GLN A 108 -19.07 17.18 5.41
N GLY A 109 -18.93 18.19 6.27
CA GLY A 109 -17.68 18.47 6.96
C GLY A 109 -17.21 17.32 7.87
N LEU A 110 -18.13 16.71 8.61
CA LEU A 110 -17.81 15.55 9.47
C LEU A 110 -17.53 14.29 8.67
N LYS A 111 -18.31 14.04 7.59
CA LYS A 111 -18.11 12.92 6.68
C LYS A 111 -16.72 12.97 6.06
N ARG A 112 -16.36 14.09 5.43
CA ARG A 112 -15.02 14.30 4.85
C ARG A 112 -13.92 14.08 5.88
N LYS A 113 -14.08 14.58 7.10
CA LYS A 113 -13.10 14.37 8.17
C LYS A 113 -12.95 12.88 8.51
N LEU A 114 -14.06 12.16 8.64
CA LEU A 114 -14.04 10.72 8.89
C LEU A 114 -13.36 9.96 7.74
N THR A 115 -13.70 10.26 6.49
CA THR A 115 -13.10 9.66 5.30
C THR A 115 -11.58 9.84 5.29
N LEU A 116 -11.09 11.07 5.52
CA LEU A 116 -9.65 11.35 5.57
C LEU A 116 -8.96 10.59 6.71
N GLN A 117 -9.59 10.50 7.88
CA GLN A 117 -9.06 9.74 9.01
C GLN A 117 -8.97 8.25 8.70
N VAL A 118 -10.03 7.63 8.17
CA VAL A 118 -10.02 6.21 7.81
C VAL A 118 -9.01 5.93 6.71
N ALA A 119 -8.96 6.77 5.67
CA ALA A 119 -8.05 6.63 4.55
C ALA A 119 -6.56 6.76 4.92
N SER A 120 -6.24 7.45 6.03
CA SER A 120 -4.87 7.54 6.54
C SER A 120 -4.37 6.29 7.28
N ILE A 121 -5.26 5.40 7.72
CA ILE A 121 -4.88 4.16 8.42
C ILE A 121 -4.00 3.23 7.56
N PRO A 122 -4.34 2.88 6.31
CA PRO A 122 -3.49 2.02 5.49
C PRO A 122 -2.14 2.68 5.16
N CYS A 123 -2.12 4.01 5.01
CA CYS A 123 -0.87 4.78 4.87
C CYS A 123 0.03 4.63 6.10
N LEU A 124 -0.55 4.72 7.31
CA LEU A 124 0.19 4.53 8.55
C LEU A 124 0.71 3.09 8.70
N ILE A 125 -0.10 2.09 8.37
CA ILE A 125 0.32 0.68 8.37
C ILE A 125 1.51 0.50 7.43
N TYR A 126 1.43 1.05 6.22
CA TYR A 126 2.52 0.99 5.26
C TYR A 126 3.81 1.65 5.78
N LEU A 127 3.71 2.86 6.35
CA LEU A 127 4.85 3.54 6.97
C LEU A 127 5.49 2.71 8.09
N VAL A 128 4.68 2.12 8.97
CA VAL A 128 5.19 1.26 10.04
C VAL A 128 5.92 0.06 9.48
N THR A 129 5.37 -0.61 8.45
CA THR A 129 6.04 -1.73 7.78
C THR A 129 7.38 -1.31 7.18
N VAL A 130 7.42 -0.18 6.47
CA VAL A 130 8.65 0.38 5.89
C VAL A 130 9.70 0.67 6.96
N LEU A 131 9.29 1.29 8.08
CA LEU A 131 10.17 1.61 9.19
C LEU A 131 10.74 0.35 9.84
N ILE A 132 9.92 -0.69 10.05
CA ILE A 132 10.37 -1.98 10.58
C ILE A 132 11.43 -2.59 9.67
N ILE A 133 11.18 -2.59 8.35
CA ILE A 133 12.15 -3.10 7.37
C ILE A 133 13.46 -2.32 7.44
N ALA A 134 13.40 -1.00 7.41
CA ALA A 134 14.59 -0.14 7.46
C ALA A 134 15.39 -0.33 8.75
N ILE A 135 14.72 -0.43 9.90
CA ILE A 135 15.36 -0.66 11.20
C ILE A 135 16.05 -2.02 11.24
N ILE A 136 15.37 -3.08 10.82
CA ILE A 136 15.94 -4.43 10.83
C ILE A 136 17.17 -4.49 9.92
N THR A 137 17.07 -4.03 8.67
CA THR A 137 18.23 -4.08 7.76
C THR A 137 19.37 -3.17 8.20
N TYR A 138 19.08 -2.07 8.90
CA TYR A 138 20.11 -1.23 9.49
C TYR A 138 20.90 -1.99 10.57
N PHE A 139 20.21 -2.68 11.49
CA PHE A 139 20.86 -3.48 12.54
C PHE A 139 21.67 -4.66 11.99
N PHE A 140 21.24 -5.25 10.87
CA PHE A 140 21.96 -6.33 10.20
C PHE A 140 23.06 -5.83 9.23
N GLY A 141 23.23 -4.52 9.08
CA GLY A 141 24.23 -3.93 8.18
C GLY A 141 23.95 -4.17 6.69
N THR A 142 22.69 -4.45 6.33
CA THR A 142 22.22 -4.70 4.95
C THR A 142 21.35 -3.56 4.40
N PHE A 143 21.21 -2.47 5.17
CA PHE A 143 20.51 -1.27 4.72
C PHE A 143 21.29 -0.58 3.60
N SER A 144 20.72 -0.56 2.41
CA SER A 144 21.30 0.12 1.25
C SER A 144 20.18 0.63 0.34
N PRO A 145 19.85 1.94 0.37
CA PRO A 145 18.84 2.53 -0.49
C PRO A 145 19.39 2.82 -1.91
N LEU A 146 20.44 2.13 -2.36
CA LEU A 146 21.05 2.35 -3.67
C LEU A 146 20.11 1.91 -4.82
N GLY A 147 20.15 2.65 -5.93
CA GLY A 147 19.42 2.35 -7.16
C GLY A 147 18.05 3.02 -7.27
N TRP A 148 17.55 3.71 -6.26
CA TRP A 148 16.27 4.41 -6.33
C TRP A 148 16.33 5.64 -7.23
N ASN A 149 17.49 6.30 -7.30
CA ASN A 149 17.70 7.37 -8.28
C ASN A 149 17.60 6.85 -9.73
N SER A 150 18.05 5.61 -9.99
CA SER A 150 17.97 4.99 -11.33
C SER A 150 16.55 4.62 -11.78
N LEU A 151 15.56 4.74 -10.90
CA LEU A 151 14.16 4.58 -11.28
C LEU A 151 13.63 5.78 -12.06
N PHE A 152 14.24 6.96 -11.93
CA PHE A 152 13.83 8.12 -12.70
C PHE A 152 14.25 8.00 -14.16
N SER A 153 13.46 8.57 -15.06
CA SER A 153 13.86 8.75 -16.45
C SER A 153 15.14 9.57 -16.56
N ASP A 154 16.09 9.11 -17.38
CA ASP A 154 17.37 9.76 -17.59
C ASP A 154 17.21 11.21 -18.08
N GLY A 155 17.93 12.13 -17.43
CA GLY A 155 17.90 13.55 -17.75
C GLY A 155 16.62 14.27 -17.33
N SER A 156 15.67 13.60 -16.68
CA SER A 156 14.41 14.21 -16.25
C SER A 156 14.60 15.25 -15.14
N GLY A 157 13.68 16.20 -15.06
CA GLY A 157 13.69 17.21 -13.98
C GLY A 157 13.59 16.59 -12.58
N LEU A 158 12.91 15.44 -12.44
CA LEU A 158 12.83 14.71 -11.19
C LEU A 158 14.19 14.13 -10.78
N GLN A 159 14.90 13.47 -11.70
CA GLN A 159 16.23 12.93 -11.43
C GLN A 159 17.19 14.01 -10.95
N ARG A 160 17.19 15.18 -11.61
CA ARG A 160 18.04 16.32 -11.24
C ARG A 160 17.68 16.95 -9.89
N LEU A 161 16.38 17.06 -9.58
CA LEU A 161 15.92 17.64 -8.32
C LEU A 161 16.18 16.71 -7.13
N LEU A 162 16.07 15.41 -7.36
CA LEU A 162 16.17 14.34 -6.37
C LEU A 162 17.46 13.54 -6.57
N ASP A 163 18.58 14.24 -6.76
CA ASP A 163 19.91 13.68 -7.05
C ASP A 163 20.57 12.97 -5.85
N GLY A 164 19.83 12.12 -5.14
CA GLY A 164 20.38 11.37 -4.03
C GLY A 164 19.47 10.22 -3.63
N GLU A 165 20.07 9.08 -3.36
CA GLU A 165 19.37 7.81 -3.14
C GLU A 165 18.33 7.87 -2.01
N ILE A 166 18.69 8.49 -0.88
CA ILE A 166 17.76 8.69 0.24
C ILE A 166 16.61 9.62 -0.17
N LYS A 167 16.90 10.69 -0.94
CA LYS A 167 15.86 11.63 -1.40
C LYS A 167 14.90 10.96 -2.37
N SER A 168 15.42 10.20 -3.34
CA SER A 168 14.64 9.40 -4.28
C SER A 168 13.77 8.39 -3.55
N TYR A 169 14.33 7.65 -2.59
CA TYR A 169 13.60 6.69 -1.78
C TYR A 169 12.43 7.32 -1.01
N LEU A 170 12.69 8.44 -0.33
CA LEU A 170 11.65 9.18 0.40
C LEU A 170 10.58 9.71 -0.56
N PHE A 171 10.97 10.20 -1.74
CA PHE A 171 10.02 10.63 -2.76
C PHE A 171 9.10 9.50 -3.22
N PHE A 172 9.64 8.33 -3.59
CA PHE A 172 8.82 7.19 -4.00
C PHE A 172 7.96 6.65 -2.86
N THR A 173 8.44 6.72 -1.62
CA THR A 173 7.63 6.40 -0.43
C THR A 173 6.44 7.35 -0.32
N CYS A 174 6.64 8.67 -0.48
CA CYS A 174 5.56 9.65 -0.50
C CYS A 174 4.55 9.40 -1.64
N VAL A 175 5.04 9.09 -2.83
CA VAL A 175 4.21 8.75 -3.99
C VAL A 175 3.33 7.53 -3.70
N LEU A 176 3.90 6.47 -3.12
CA LEU A 176 3.13 5.29 -2.73
C LEU A 176 2.09 5.60 -1.65
N LEU A 177 2.43 6.45 -0.67
CA LEU A 177 1.45 6.89 0.35
C LEU A 177 0.28 7.63 -0.28
N ILE A 178 0.53 8.50 -1.26
CA ILE A 178 -0.52 9.18 -2.03
C ILE A 178 -1.38 8.14 -2.77
N GLY A 179 -0.77 7.14 -3.40
CA GLY A 179 -1.49 6.10 -4.11
C GLY A 179 -2.38 5.24 -3.21
N ILE A 180 -1.87 4.83 -2.04
CA ILE A 180 -2.65 4.12 -1.01
C ILE A 180 -3.81 4.99 -0.52
N PHE A 181 -3.55 6.28 -0.28
CA PHE A 181 -4.55 7.21 0.21
C PHE A 181 -5.68 7.43 -0.80
N ILE A 182 -5.35 7.64 -2.07
CA ILE A 182 -6.32 7.80 -3.17
C ILE A 182 -7.16 6.53 -3.32
N ASN A 183 -6.53 5.36 -3.27
CA ASN A 183 -7.25 4.08 -3.31
C ASN A 183 -8.24 3.94 -2.16
N ALA A 184 -7.83 4.32 -0.95
CA ALA A 184 -8.70 4.27 0.21
C ALA A 184 -9.88 5.25 0.08
N ILE A 185 -9.64 6.50 -0.32
CA ILE A 185 -10.70 7.47 -0.58
C ILE A 185 -11.67 6.96 -1.65
N TYR A 186 -11.14 6.47 -2.76
CA TYR A 186 -11.95 5.97 -3.87
C TYR A 186 -12.85 4.81 -3.43
N PHE A 187 -12.31 3.85 -2.68
CA PHE A 187 -13.12 2.77 -2.11
C PHE A 187 -14.22 3.29 -1.17
N LEU A 188 -13.90 4.21 -0.27
CA LEU A 188 -14.90 4.78 0.64
C LEU A 188 -16.01 5.53 -0.12
N GLN A 189 -15.69 6.18 -1.25
CA GLN A 189 -16.69 6.79 -2.12
C GLN A 189 -17.60 5.74 -2.78
N ILE A 190 -17.06 4.59 -3.20
CA ILE A 190 -17.88 3.46 -3.69
C ILE A 190 -18.79 2.92 -2.56
N VAL A 191 -18.30 2.90 -1.33
CA VAL A 191 -19.09 2.49 -0.15
C VAL A 191 -20.26 3.44 0.09
N ASP A 192 -20.03 4.75 -0.02
CA ASP A 192 -21.09 5.74 0.13
C ASP A 192 -22.13 5.65 -0.99
N TYR A 193 -21.68 5.51 -2.24
CA TYR A 193 -22.58 5.38 -3.40
C TYR A 193 -23.42 4.10 -3.40
N VAL A 194 -22.82 2.93 -3.11
CA VAL A 194 -23.51 1.63 -3.18
C VAL A 194 -24.32 1.35 -1.92
N GLY A 195 -23.96 1.95 -0.78
CA GLY A 195 -24.61 1.74 0.52
C GLY A 195 -24.37 0.34 1.13
N ASN A 196 -23.57 -0.52 0.51
CA ASN A 196 -23.29 -1.89 0.97
C ASN A 196 -21.81 -2.22 0.82
N VAL A 197 -21.11 -2.38 1.95
CA VAL A 197 -19.65 -2.60 1.99
C VAL A 197 -19.22 -3.83 1.19
N THR A 198 -19.95 -4.94 1.28
CA THR A 198 -19.59 -6.17 0.58
C THR A 198 -19.65 -6.01 -0.93
N ARG A 199 -20.71 -5.35 -1.44
CA ARG A 199 -20.81 -5.05 -2.88
C ARG A 199 -19.72 -4.08 -3.32
N SER A 200 -19.50 -3.01 -2.56
CA SER A 200 -18.43 -2.04 -2.83
C SER A 200 -17.05 -2.69 -2.84
N ALA A 201 -16.80 -3.64 -1.94
CA ALA A 201 -15.54 -4.38 -1.86
C ALA A 201 -15.31 -5.20 -3.13
N ILE A 202 -16.33 -5.94 -3.58
CA ILE A 202 -16.26 -6.70 -4.83
C ILE A 202 -16.02 -5.75 -6.00
N THR A 203 -16.77 -4.66 -6.11
CA THR A 203 -16.60 -3.66 -7.18
C THR A 203 -15.19 -3.06 -7.19
N TYR A 204 -14.66 -2.67 -6.03
CA TYR A 204 -13.32 -2.11 -5.90
C TYR A 204 -12.23 -3.12 -6.26
N LEU A 205 -12.30 -4.34 -5.74
CA LEU A 205 -11.31 -5.39 -6.05
C LEU A 205 -11.40 -5.83 -7.51
N MET A 206 -12.59 -5.88 -8.10
CA MET A 206 -12.76 -6.12 -9.54
C MET A 206 -12.14 -4.98 -10.35
N PHE A 207 -12.39 -3.73 -10.01
CA PHE A 207 -11.75 -2.59 -10.68
C PHE A 207 -10.23 -2.66 -10.58
N LEU A 208 -9.70 -2.89 -9.37
CA LEU A 208 -8.27 -2.87 -9.13
C LEU A 208 -7.57 -4.09 -9.73
N TRP A 209 -7.99 -5.32 -9.43
CA TRP A 209 -7.28 -6.53 -9.84
C TRP A 209 -7.70 -7.03 -11.21
N LEU A 210 -9.00 -7.29 -11.41
CA LEU A 210 -9.51 -7.79 -12.68
C LEU A 210 -9.38 -6.73 -13.78
N GLY A 211 -9.72 -5.48 -13.48
CA GLY A 211 -9.53 -4.35 -14.39
C GLY A 211 -8.07 -4.18 -14.76
N SER A 212 -7.14 -4.37 -13.82
CA SER A 212 -5.71 -4.32 -14.15
C SER A 212 -5.27 -5.44 -15.07
N MET A 213 -5.68 -6.67 -14.79
CA MET A 213 -5.37 -7.83 -15.63
C MET A 213 -5.86 -7.63 -17.08
N LEU A 214 -7.09 -7.13 -17.24
CA LEU A 214 -7.68 -6.89 -18.57
C LEU A 214 -6.95 -5.75 -19.29
N LEU A 215 -6.75 -4.61 -18.61
CA LEU A 215 -6.16 -3.42 -19.22
C LEU A 215 -4.67 -3.57 -19.53
N TYR A 216 -3.92 -4.36 -18.76
CA TYR A 216 -2.47 -4.55 -18.96
C TYR A 216 -2.13 -5.14 -20.34
N SER A 217 -3.05 -5.87 -20.97
CA SER A 217 -2.87 -6.42 -22.32
C SER A 217 -3.04 -5.39 -23.45
N ALA A 218 -3.77 -4.30 -23.19
CA ALA A 218 -4.16 -3.32 -24.21
C ALA A 218 -3.57 -1.92 -23.97
N LEU A 219 -3.19 -1.61 -22.73
CA LEU A 219 -2.71 -0.30 -22.30
C LEU A 219 -1.30 -0.42 -21.71
N PRO A 220 -0.49 0.66 -21.79
CA PRO A 220 0.79 0.68 -21.11
C PRO A 220 0.59 0.55 -19.59
N TYR A 221 1.60 0.02 -18.90
CA TYR A 221 1.50 -0.27 -17.46
C TYR A 221 1.03 0.95 -16.62
N TYR A 222 1.41 2.18 -16.98
CA TYR A 222 1.00 3.40 -16.25
C TYR A 222 -0.46 3.85 -16.51
N MET A 223 -1.23 3.10 -17.29
CA MET A 223 -2.68 3.27 -17.49
C MET A 223 -3.47 2.08 -16.93
N VAL A 224 -2.93 1.45 -15.89
CA VAL A 224 -3.51 0.28 -15.24
C VAL A 224 -3.79 0.62 -13.77
N PRO A 225 -4.99 0.33 -13.21
CA PRO A 225 -5.37 0.75 -11.85
C PRO A 225 -4.36 0.37 -10.76
N MET A 226 -3.86 -0.87 -10.79
CA MET A 226 -2.92 -1.42 -9.81
C MET A 226 -1.57 -0.70 -9.80
N THR A 227 -1.22 0.00 -10.89
CA THR A 227 0.02 0.77 -10.97
C THR A 227 0.08 1.91 -9.96
N SER A 228 -1.06 2.45 -9.52
CA SER A 228 -1.10 3.41 -8.40
C SER A 228 -0.48 2.86 -7.10
N LEU A 229 -0.44 1.54 -6.92
CA LEU A 229 0.17 0.85 -5.79
C LEU A 229 1.53 0.20 -6.15
N MET A 230 1.99 0.31 -7.39
CA MET A 230 3.21 -0.36 -7.88
C MET A 230 4.19 0.59 -8.57
N GLN A 231 4.05 1.91 -8.38
CA GLN A 231 4.87 2.89 -9.13
C GLN A 231 6.38 2.70 -8.93
N ALA A 232 6.80 2.28 -7.72
CA ALA A 232 8.19 1.99 -7.40
C ALA A 232 8.73 0.67 -8.01
N SER A 233 7.86 -0.16 -8.59
CA SER A 233 8.24 -1.43 -9.23
C SER A 233 8.63 -1.26 -10.70
N TYR A 234 8.44 -0.06 -11.26
CA TYR A 234 8.74 0.25 -12.65
C TYR A 234 9.93 1.23 -12.73
N GLY A 235 10.80 1.04 -13.72
CA GLY A 235 11.85 1.99 -14.07
C GLY A 235 11.39 3.04 -15.08
N ASP A 236 12.28 3.99 -15.38
CA ASP A 236 12.04 5.09 -16.32
C ASP A 236 10.78 5.90 -15.95
N VAL A 237 10.69 6.28 -14.67
CA VAL A 237 9.56 7.00 -14.10
C VAL A 237 9.68 8.49 -14.38
N SER A 238 8.71 9.02 -15.13
CA SER A 238 8.54 10.45 -15.40
C SER A 238 7.29 10.99 -14.69
N LEU A 239 7.17 12.32 -14.59
CA LEU A 239 5.98 12.97 -14.01
C LEU A 239 4.68 12.50 -14.68
N MET A 240 4.70 12.33 -16.01
CA MET A 240 3.55 11.80 -16.74
C MET A 240 3.15 10.42 -16.20
N LYS A 241 4.10 9.48 -16.19
CA LYS A 241 3.86 8.10 -15.73
C LYS A 241 3.44 8.01 -14.25
N LEU A 242 3.89 8.96 -13.42
CA LEU A 242 3.44 9.08 -12.03
C LEU A 242 1.97 9.49 -11.91
N PHE A 243 1.53 10.47 -12.71
CA PHE A 243 0.18 11.04 -12.57
C PHE A 243 -0.90 10.30 -13.35
N THR A 244 -0.56 9.69 -14.50
CA THR A 244 -1.54 9.03 -15.38
C THR A 244 -2.39 7.96 -14.68
N PRO A 245 -1.86 7.07 -13.82
CA PRO A 245 -2.67 6.07 -13.14
C PRO A 245 -3.82 6.68 -12.33
N TYR A 246 -3.63 7.87 -11.75
CA TYR A 246 -4.64 8.53 -10.91
C TYR A 246 -5.83 9.07 -11.70
N ILE A 247 -5.69 9.30 -13.01
CA ILE A 247 -6.81 9.69 -13.88
C ILE A 247 -7.93 8.64 -13.83
N LEU A 248 -7.56 7.35 -13.75
CA LEU A 248 -8.49 6.22 -13.64
C LEU A 248 -9.30 6.21 -12.34
N TYR A 249 -8.87 6.97 -11.33
CA TYR A 249 -9.57 7.12 -10.06
C TYR A 249 -10.41 8.40 -10.04
N ILE A 250 -9.88 9.50 -10.58
CA ILE A 250 -10.54 10.81 -10.58
C ILE A 250 -11.85 10.77 -11.37
N VAL A 251 -11.85 10.22 -12.59
CA VAL A 251 -13.05 10.22 -13.44
C VAL A 251 -14.20 9.42 -12.82
N PRO A 252 -14.02 8.16 -12.38
CA PRO A 252 -15.07 7.43 -11.69
C PRO A 252 -15.45 8.07 -10.36
N TYR A 253 -14.50 8.64 -9.61
CA TYR A 253 -14.81 9.34 -8.36
C TYR A 253 -15.81 10.48 -8.57
N MET A 254 -15.58 11.36 -9.56
CA MET A 254 -16.50 12.47 -9.86
C MET A 254 -17.89 11.98 -10.26
N VAL A 255 -17.98 10.86 -10.98
CA VAL A 255 -19.27 10.25 -11.34
C VAL A 255 -19.98 9.76 -10.09
N LEU A 256 -19.28 9.04 -9.21
CA LEU A 256 -19.86 8.52 -7.96
C LEU A 256 -20.32 9.65 -7.03
N GLU A 257 -19.52 10.71 -6.90
CA GLU A 257 -19.86 11.90 -6.09
C GLU A 257 -21.14 12.58 -6.61
N LYS A 258 -21.28 12.73 -7.93
CA LYS A 258 -22.47 13.34 -8.54
C LYS A 258 -23.77 12.56 -8.29
N TYR A 259 -23.70 11.23 -8.20
CA TYR A 259 -24.88 10.39 -8.03
C TYR A 259 -25.09 9.91 -6.59
N GLU A 260 -24.25 10.34 -5.64
CA GLU A 260 -24.38 9.96 -4.23
C GLU A 260 -25.69 10.47 -3.62
N ASP A 261 -26.07 11.72 -3.88
CA ASP A 261 -27.29 12.34 -3.32
C ASP A 261 -28.61 11.76 -3.89
N ASN A 262 -28.53 10.94 -4.94
CA ASN A 262 -29.69 10.31 -5.57
C ASN A 262 -30.06 8.94 -4.96
N VAL A 263 -29.32 8.48 -3.93
CA VAL A 263 -29.53 7.18 -3.24
C VAL A 263 -29.95 7.42 -1.79
#